data_AF-A0A096MBP7-F1
#
_entry.id   AF-A0A096MBP7-F1
#
_cell.length_a   1.000
_cell.length_b   1.000
_cell.length_c   1.000
_cell.angle_alpha   90.00
_cell.angle_beta   90.00
_cell.angle_gamma   90.00
#
_symmetry.space_group_name_H-M   'P 1'
#
loop_
_entity.id
_entity.type
_entity.pdbx_description
1 polymer ?
#
loop_
_entity_poly.entity_id
_entity_poly.type
_entity_poly.pdbx_seq_one_letter_code
_entity_poly.pdbx_strand_id
1 'polypeptide(L)'
;MTSMTQRSSGLVQRRTEASRTATDKDREVGREEPEPRRGEELDHDDSGDSKETRLTLMEEVLLLGLKDREGYTSFWNDCISSGLRGCMLIELALRGRLQLEPCGVRRRGLLSRKVLCKSDAPTGDVLLDEALKHIKETQPPETVQSWIELLSGGFTYFL
;
A
#
# COMPACT_ATOMS: atom_id res chain seq x y z
N MET A 1 2.64 38.96 53.78
CA MET A 1 3.81 38.08 54.00
C MET A 1 3.41 36.67 53.60
N THR A 2 4.07 36.20 52.55
CA THR A 2 4.19 34.85 51.97
C THR A 2 3.73 33.64 52.80
N SER A 3 2.99 32.73 52.17
CA SER A 3 3.40 31.31 52.10
C SER A 3 2.64 30.60 50.97
N MET A 4 3.32 30.37 49.86
CA MET A 4 2.90 29.48 48.77
C MET A 4 3.17 28.03 49.17
N THR A 5 2.14 27.19 49.16
CA THR A 5 2.26 25.75 49.44
C THR A 5 2.64 25.02 48.16
N GLN A 6 3.93 24.86 47.90
CA GLN A 6 4.46 24.09 46.78
C GLN A 6 4.48 22.60 47.14
N ARG A 7 3.45 21.85 46.71
CA ARG A 7 3.41 20.38 46.81
C ARG A 7 4.19 19.78 45.64
N SER A 8 5.46 19.45 45.85
CA SER A 8 6.29 18.66 44.95
C SER A 8 6.59 17.29 45.55
N SER A 9 5.93 16.23 45.06
CA SER A 9 6.29 14.83 45.28
C SER A 9 5.48 13.96 44.32
N GLY A 10 6.00 13.07 43.49
CA GLY A 10 7.35 12.64 43.19
C GLY A 10 7.15 11.53 42.16
N LEU A 11 7.46 11.80 40.89
CA LEU A 11 7.36 10.80 39.83
C LEU A 11 8.68 10.03 39.84
N VAL A 12 8.63 8.80 40.35
CA VAL A 12 9.79 7.89 40.44
C VAL A 12 10.19 7.49 39.02
N GLN A 13 11.22 8.13 38.47
CA GLN A 13 11.86 7.70 37.23
C GLN A 13 12.76 6.49 37.51
N ARG A 14 12.40 5.35 36.91
CA ARG A 14 13.16 4.10 36.94
C ARG A 14 14.43 4.29 36.09
N ARG A 15 15.57 4.51 36.75
CA ARG A 15 16.90 4.62 36.13
C ARG A 15 17.36 3.23 35.66
N THR A 16 17.46 3.04 34.35
CA THR A 16 18.09 1.87 33.70
C THR A 16 19.53 2.20 33.30
N GLU A 17 20.37 1.16 33.19
CA GLU A 17 21.83 1.15 33.34
C GLU A 17 22.64 1.70 32.14
N ALA A 18 22.10 2.66 31.38
CA ALA A 18 22.76 3.23 30.20
C ALA A 18 23.52 4.55 30.47
N SER A 19 23.70 4.97 31.73
CA SER A 19 24.24 6.30 32.09
C SER A 19 25.47 6.24 33.00
N ARG A 20 26.38 5.27 32.77
CA ARG A 20 27.62 5.10 33.56
C ARG A 20 28.92 5.31 32.79
N THR A 21 28.88 5.68 31.51
CA THR A 21 30.10 5.89 30.72
C THR A 21 30.03 7.20 29.96
N ALA A 22 30.05 8.30 30.69
CA ALA A 22 30.35 9.62 30.16
C ALA A 22 31.18 10.36 31.22
N THR A 23 32.50 10.22 31.16
CA THR A 23 33.51 11.14 31.73
C THR A 23 34.91 10.53 31.54
N ASP A 24 35.59 10.82 30.43
CA ASP A 24 36.92 11.45 30.51
C ASP A 24 37.42 11.91 29.11
N LYS A 25 37.78 13.19 29.05
CA LYS A 25 38.84 13.87 28.27
C LYS A 25 38.81 13.97 26.73
N ASP A 26 38.51 15.22 26.33
CA ASP A 26 39.18 16.06 25.33
C ASP A 26 40.58 15.62 24.83
N ARG A 27 40.76 15.63 23.49
CA ARG A 27 41.79 16.44 22.79
C ARG A 27 41.71 16.38 21.25
N GLU A 28 41.42 17.55 20.67
CA GLU A 28 41.95 18.20 19.45
C GLU A 28 42.02 17.52 18.06
N VAL A 29 41.25 18.14 17.14
CA VAL A 29 41.58 18.69 15.80
C VAL A 29 42.19 17.78 14.72
N GLY A 30 41.42 17.60 13.63
CA GLY A 30 41.91 17.18 12.32
C GLY A 30 40.80 17.17 11.26
N ARG A 31 40.87 18.11 10.32
CA ARG A 31 39.92 18.37 9.21
C ARG A 31 40.22 17.44 8.03
N GLU A 32 39.21 16.84 7.41
CA GLU A 32 39.16 16.44 5.97
C GLU A 32 37.74 15.95 5.60
N GLU A 33 37.08 16.63 4.66
CA GLU A 33 35.92 16.13 3.87
C GLU A 33 36.45 15.54 2.54
N PRO A 34 35.58 15.10 1.61
CA PRO A 34 34.89 13.81 1.51
C PRO A 34 35.43 13.02 0.29
N GLU A 35 34.94 11.81 0.01
CA GLU A 35 34.68 11.30 -1.37
C GLU A 35 34.14 9.83 -1.32
N PRO A 36 33.44 9.36 -2.37
CA PRO A 36 32.39 8.35 -2.31
C PRO A 36 32.76 7.03 -3.01
N ARG A 37 31.75 6.16 -3.18
CA ARG A 37 31.66 4.97 -4.05
C ARG A 37 32.07 3.64 -3.41
N ARG A 38 31.04 2.90 -3.02
CA ARG A 38 30.74 1.67 -3.77
C ARG A 38 29.25 1.41 -3.68
N GLY A 39 28.57 1.69 -4.78
CA GLY A 39 27.24 1.15 -5.02
C GLY A 39 27.39 -0.36 -5.07
N GLU A 40 26.80 -1.04 -4.11
CA GLU A 40 26.25 -2.37 -4.37
C GLU A 40 24.94 -2.11 -5.11
N GLU A 41 25.09 -1.76 -6.39
CA GLU A 41 24.06 -2.11 -7.36
C GLU A 41 23.98 -3.63 -7.29
N LEU A 42 23.03 -4.11 -6.50
CA LEU A 42 22.48 -5.44 -6.69
C LEU A 42 21.85 -5.40 -8.07
N ASP A 43 22.69 -5.65 -9.07
CA ASP A 43 22.34 -6.02 -10.41
C ASP A 43 21.51 -7.29 -10.25
N HIS A 44 20.21 -7.10 -10.04
CA HIS A 44 19.26 -8.18 -10.07
C HIS A 44 19.17 -8.54 -11.54
N ASP A 45 20.08 -9.41 -11.96
CA ASP A 45 20.09 -10.10 -13.23
C ASP A 45 18.66 -10.61 -13.49
N ASP A 46 17.91 -9.84 -14.28
CA ASP A 46 16.60 -10.18 -14.83
C ASP A 46 16.83 -11.13 -16.01
N SER A 47 17.60 -12.19 -15.77
CA SER A 47 17.76 -13.33 -16.68
C SER A 47 17.03 -14.55 -16.12
N GLY A 48 15.83 -14.27 -15.61
CA GLY A 48 14.78 -15.26 -15.45
C GLY A 48 13.72 -15.01 -16.50
N ASP A 49 13.97 -15.44 -17.74
CA ASP A 49 12.89 -15.95 -18.59
C ASP A 49 12.37 -17.24 -17.92
N SER A 50 11.82 -17.09 -16.72
CA SER A 50 10.99 -18.08 -16.12
C SER A 50 9.83 -18.19 -17.08
N LYS A 51 9.69 -19.34 -17.73
CA LYS A 51 8.51 -19.75 -18.50
C LYS A 51 7.23 -19.80 -17.64
N GLU A 52 7.20 -19.07 -16.54
CA GLU A 52 6.08 -18.85 -15.66
C GLU A 52 5.21 -17.76 -16.30
N THR A 53 4.04 -18.17 -16.74
CA THR A 53 2.97 -17.24 -17.07
C THR A 53 2.71 -16.36 -15.86
N ARG A 54 2.98 -15.06 -15.97
CA ARG A 54 2.63 -14.09 -14.93
C ARG A 54 1.12 -13.87 -14.96
N LEU A 55 0.45 -14.41 -13.94
CA LEU A 55 -0.99 -14.24 -13.75
C LEU A 55 -1.25 -13.01 -12.87
N THR A 56 -2.31 -12.27 -13.18
CA THR A 56 -2.93 -11.31 -12.29
C THR A 56 -3.70 -12.03 -11.19
N LEU A 57 -3.93 -11.35 -10.06
CA LEU A 57 -4.76 -11.88 -8.98
C LEU A 57 -6.16 -12.31 -9.45
N MET A 58 -6.73 -11.61 -10.44
CA MET A 58 -8.02 -12.00 -11.03
C MET A 58 -7.96 -13.37 -11.71
N GLU A 59 -6.90 -13.61 -12.50
CA GLU A 59 -6.72 -14.86 -13.23
C GLU A 59 -6.47 -16.03 -12.29
N GLU A 60 -5.67 -15.82 -11.23
CA GLU A 60 -5.46 -16.83 -10.19
C GLU A 60 -6.77 -17.21 -9.50
N VAL A 61 -7.58 -16.22 -9.10
CA VAL A 61 -8.90 -16.46 -8.48
C VAL A 61 -9.85 -17.15 -9.46
N LEU A 62 -9.81 -16.79 -10.74
CA LEU A 62 -10.62 -17.44 -11.77
C LEU A 62 -10.22 -18.91 -11.94
N LEU A 63 -8.92 -19.20 -12.00
CA LEU A 63 -8.38 -20.55 -12.13
C LEU A 63 -8.76 -21.46 -10.95
N LEU A 64 -8.85 -20.92 -9.73
CA LEU A 64 -9.35 -21.68 -8.58
C LEU A 64 -10.80 -22.15 -8.73
N GLY A 65 -11.61 -21.43 -9.51
CA GLY A 65 -13.03 -21.75 -9.75
C GLY A 65 -13.29 -22.60 -10.99
N LEU A 66 -12.28 -22.79 -11.85
CA LEU A 66 -12.39 -23.53 -13.10
C LEU A 66 -12.35 -25.04 -12.85
N LYS A 67 -13.21 -25.77 -13.57
CA LYS A 67 -13.17 -27.24 -13.60
C LYS A 67 -12.33 -27.73 -14.77
N ASP A 68 -11.40 -28.64 -14.49
CA ASP A 68 -10.44 -29.19 -15.46
C ASP A 68 -11.08 -29.77 -16.73
N ARG A 69 -12.24 -30.42 -16.61
CA ARG A 69 -12.92 -31.08 -17.72
C ARG A 69 -13.94 -30.22 -18.45
N GLU A 70 -14.52 -29.28 -17.72
CA GLU A 70 -15.69 -28.52 -18.17
C GLU A 70 -15.29 -27.16 -18.75
N GLY A 71 -14.13 -26.60 -18.34
CA GLY A 71 -13.59 -25.36 -18.91
C GLY A 71 -14.37 -24.10 -18.53
N TYR A 72 -15.38 -24.21 -17.67
CA TYR A 72 -16.13 -23.08 -17.11
C TYR A 72 -16.08 -23.09 -15.58
N THR A 73 -16.32 -21.94 -14.97
CA THR A 73 -16.43 -21.81 -13.52
C THR A 73 -17.74 -22.41 -13.05
N SER A 74 -17.69 -23.34 -12.09
CA SER A 74 -18.87 -24.09 -11.61
C SER A 74 -19.94 -23.23 -10.95
N PHE A 75 -19.55 -22.04 -10.52
CA PHE A 75 -20.35 -21.12 -9.76
C PHE A 75 -19.89 -19.73 -10.18
N TRP A 76 -20.59 -19.09 -11.12
CA TRP A 76 -20.42 -17.66 -11.38
C TRP A 76 -21.60 -16.95 -10.74
N ASN A 77 -21.32 -16.09 -9.76
CA ASN A 77 -22.33 -15.31 -9.08
C ASN A 77 -21.86 -13.87 -8.87
N ASP A 78 -22.76 -13.03 -8.36
CA ASP A 78 -22.47 -11.61 -8.10
C ASP A 78 -21.34 -11.40 -7.09
N CYS A 79 -21.16 -12.32 -6.13
CA CYS A 79 -20.06 -12.27 -5.16
C CYS A 79 -18.70 -12.52 -5.81
N ILE A 80 -18.61 -13.46 -6.75
CA ILE A 80 -17.38 -13.74 -7.51
C ILE A 80 -17.08 -12.56 -8.42
N SER A 81 -18.11 -12.05 -9.08
CA SER A 81 -17.97 -10.84 -9.88
C SER A 81 -17.39 -9.69 -9.06
N SER A 82 -18.00 -9.36 -7.91
CA SER A 82 -17.54 -8.30 -7.02
C SER A 82 -16.13 -8.56 -6.45
N GLY A 83 -15.83 -9.82 -6.13
CA GLY A 83 -14.52 -10.27 -5.65
C GLY A 83 -13.40 -10.02 -6.67
N LEU A 84 -13.64 -10.30 -7.96
CA LEU A 84 -12.69 -10.04 -9.03
C LEU A 84 -12.40 -8.55 -9.22
N ARG A 85 -13.42 -7.68 -9.07
CA ARG A 85 -13.21 -6.22 -9.10
C ARG A 85 -12.41 -5.76 -7.89
N GLY A 86 -12.62 -6.38 -6.73
CA GLY A 86 -11.75 -6.21 -5.57
C GLY A 86 -10.31 -6.62 -5.86
N CYS A 87 -10.09 -7.72 -6.58
CA CYS A 87 -8.76 -8.17 -7.00
C CYS A 87 -8.07 -7.14 -7.91
N MET A 88 -8.79 -6.49 -8.82
CA MET A 88 -8.24 -5.40 -9.65
C MET A 88 -7.67 -4.27 -8.80
N LEU A 89 -8.44 -3.81 -7.80
CA LEU A 89 -8.01 -2.72 -6.91
C LEU A 89 -6.80 -3.12 -6.05
N ILE A 90 -6.78 -4.38 -5.57
CA ILE A 90 -5.67 -4.93 -4.79
C ILE A 90 -4.42 -5.01 -5.66
N GLU A 91 -4.52 -5.59 -6.85
CA GLU A 91 -3.42 -5.74 -7.82
C GLU A 91 -2.81 -4.38 -8.18
N LEU A 92 -3.64 -3.38 -8.49
CA LEU A 92 -3.19 -2.01 -8.77
C LEU A 92 -2.49 -1.37 -7.56
N ALA A 93 -2.95 -1.66 -6.34
CA ALA A 93 -2.28 -1.18 -5.12
C ALA A 93 -0.93 -1.88 -4.91
N LEU A 94 -0.84 -3.19 -5.14
CA LEU A 94 0.42 -3.96 -5.06
C LEU A 94 1.44 -3.49 -6.09
N ARG A 95 1.00 -3.11 -7.29
CA ARG A 95 1.84 -2.47 -8.33
C ARG A 95 2.16 -0.99 -8.05
N GLY A 96 1.72 -0.45 -6.91
CA GLY A 96 1.98 0.92 -6.51
C GLY A 96 1.25 1.99 -7.33
N ARG A 97 0.20 1.61 -8.08
CA ARG A 97 -0.63 2.52 -8.88
C ARG A 97 -1.69 3.22 -8.04
N LEU A 98 -2.23 2.53 -7.05
CA LEU A 98 -3.26 3.06 -6.16
C LEU A 98 -2.80 3.17 -4.71
N GLN A 99 -3.42 4.09 -3.99
CA GLN A 99 -3.33 4.18 -2.54
C GLN A 99 -4.68 4.59 -1.95
N LEU A 100 -4.90 4.30 -0.67
CA LEU A 100 -6.08 4.77 0.04
C LEU A 100 -5.79 6.11 0.70
N GLU A 101 -6.83 6.91 0.91
CA GLU A 101 -6.71 8.10 1.74
C GLU A 101 -6.11 7.74 3.12
N PRO A 102 -5.23 8.60 3.68
CA PRO A 102 -4.62 8.35 4.98
C PRO A 102 -5.68 8.07 6.05
N CYS A 103 -5.40 7.11 6.93
CA CYS A 103 -6.24 6.90 8.10
C CYS A 103 -6.15 8.13 9.02
N GLY A 104 -7.22 8.91 9.09
CA GLY A 104 -7.35 9.97 10.08
C GLY A 104 -7.41 9.43 11.52
N VAL A 105 -7.53 10.33 12.50
CA VAL A 105 -7.56 10.03 13.94
C VAL A 105 -8.62 8.98 14.31
N ARG A 106 -9.75 8.98 13.59
CA ARG A 106 -10.77 7.93 13.67
C ARG A 106 -10.52 6.92 12.55
N ARG A 107 -10.22 5.67 12.90
CA ARG A 107 -10.12 4.57 11.92
C ARG A 107 -11.45 4.41 11.18
N ARG A 108 -11.42 4.64 9.87
CA ARG A 108 -12.51 4.29 8.95
C ARG A 108 -12.33 2.86 8.47
N GLY A 109 -13.43 2.20 8.13
CA GLY A 109 -13.40 0.88 7.49
C GLY A 109 -12.71 0.96 6.12
N LEU A 110 -12.15 -0.15 5.65
CA LEU A 110 -11.45 -0.19 4.36
C LEU A 110 -12.36 0.24 3.20
N LEU A 111 -13.59 -0.27 3.19
CA LEU A 111 -14.57 -0.04 2.12
C LEU A 111 -15.00 1.42 1.97
N SER A 112 -14.99 2.20 3.07
CA SER A 112 -15.41 3.61 3.06
C SER A 112 -14.27 4.60 2.83
N ARG A 113 -13.05 4.12 2.65
CA ARG A 113 -11.91 4.98 2.30
C ARG A 113 -11.89 5.26 0.81
N LYS A 114 -11.49 6.48 0.47
CA LYS A 114 -11.30 6.92 -0.92
C LYS A 114 -10.07 6.26 -1.54
N VAL A 115 -10.20 5.86 -2.80
CA VAL A 115 -9.10 5.36 -3.64
C VAL A 115 -8.49 6.56 -4.37
N LEU A 116 -7.17 6.65 -4.33
CA LEU A 116 -6.39 7.72 -4.94
C LEU A 116 -5.40 7.12 -5.93
N CYS A 117 -5.31 7.72 -7.11
CA CYS A 117 -4.27 7.40 -8.08
C CYS A 117 -2.92 7.95 -7.58
N LYS A 118 -1.92 7.06 -7.45
CA LYS A 118 -0.55 7.37 -7.04
C LYS A 118 0.40 7.44 -8.22
N SER A 119 0.21 6.58 -9.21
CA SER A 119 1.01 6.52 -10.44
C SER A 119 0.13 6.03 -11.59
N ASP A 120 0.27 6.65 -12.75
CA ASP A 120 -0.44 6.35 -13.98
C ASP A 120 0.40 5.55 -14.99
N ALA A 121 1.56 5.03 -14.55
CA ALA A 121 2.38 4.19 -15.40
C ALA A 121 1.61 2.91 -15.77
N PRO A 122 1.68 2.45 -17.03
CA PRO A 122 0.96 1.27 -17.47
C PRO A 122 1.37 0.05 -16.66
N THR A 123 0.42 -0.86 -16.50
CA THR A 123 0.61 -2.14 -15.81
C THR A 123 0.91 -3.27 -16.79
N GLY A 124 0.63 -3.07 -18.08
CA GLY A 124 0.74 -4.09 -19.12
C GLY A 124 -0.48 -5.00 -19.22
N ASP A 125 -1.47 -4.81 -18.36
CA ASP A 125 -2.75 -5.49 -18.40
C ASP A 125 -3.86 -4.50 -18.79
N VAL A 126 -4.59 -4.82 -19.86
CA VAL A 126 -5.59 -3.92 -20.44
C VAL A 126 -6.73 -3.59 -19.46
N LEU A 127 -7.17 -4.56 -18.66
CA LEU A 127 -8.27 -4.34 -17.71
C LEU A 127 -7.84 -3.46 -16.54
N LEU A 128 -6.64 -3.69 -16.02
CA LEU A 128 -6.06 -2.85 -14.97
C LEU A 128 -5.79 -1.43 -15.47
N ASP A 129 -5.31 -1.28 -16.70
CA ASP A 129 -4.99 0.02 -17.30
C ASP A 129 -6.25 0.85 -17.57
N GLU A 130 -7.34 0.24 -18.07
CA GLU A 130 -8.63 0.92 -18.22
C GLU A 130 -9.23 1.31 -16.86
N ALA A 131 -9.17 0.43 -15.86
CA ALA A 131 -9.63 0.76 -14.51
C ALA A 131 -8.82 1.92 -13.90
N LEU A 132 -7.48 1.90 -14.06
CA LEU A 132 -6.61 2.96 -13.58
C LEU A 132 -6.91 4.31 -14.24
N LYS A 133 -7.20 4.29 -15.55
CA LYS A 133 -7.63 5.47 -16.31
C LYS A 133 -8.92 6.07 -15.72
N HIS A 134 -9.95 5.25 -15.53
CA HIS A 134 -11.21 5.70 -14.92
C HIS A 134 -11.01 6.26 -13.51
N ILE A 135 -10.17 5.62 -12.69
CA ILE A 135 -9.86 6.11 -11.34
C ILE A 135 -9.18 7.47 -11.36
N LYS A 136 -8.28 7.70 -12.31
CA LYS A 136 -7.56 8.98 -12.48
C LYS A 136 -8.50 10.10 -12.92
N GLU A 137 -9.42 9.82 -13.83
CA GLU A 137 -10.33 10.81 -14.42
C GLU A 137 -11.50 11.19 -13.49
N THR A 138 -11.83 10.34 -12.52
CA THR A 138 -12.98 10.55 -11.63
C THR A 138 -12.71 11.58 -10.53
N GLN A 139 -13.51 12.66 -10.52
CA GLN A 139 -13.43 13.71 -9.49
C GLN A 139 -14.82 14.14 -9.00
N PRO A 140 -15.09 14.13 -7.68
CA PRO A 140 -14.19 13.80 -6.56
C PRO A 140 -13.83 12.30 -6.47
N PRO A 141 -12.77 11.92 -5.71
CA PRO A 141 -12.37 10.51 -5.62
C PRO A 141 -13.42 9.67 -4.90
N GLU A 142 -13.69 8.49 -5.47
CA GLU A 142 -14.67 7.53 -4.98
C GLU A 142 -14.10 6.55 -3.93
N THR A 143 -15.00 5.94 -3.17
CA THR A 143 -14.64 4.94 -2.14
C THR A 143 -14.32 3.58 -2.75
N VAL A 144 -13.62 2.71 -2.00
CA VAL A 144 -13.37 1.31 -2.43
C VAL A 144 -14.67 0.59 -2.77
N GLN A 145 -15.72 0.76 -1.96
CA GLN A 145 -17.02 0.16 -2.23
C GLN A 145 -17.61 0.65 -3.57
N SER A 146 -17.63 1.97 -3.77
CA SER A 146 -18.14 2.60 -5.00
C SER A 146 -17.40 2.09 -6.24
N TRP A 147 -16.06 1.96 -6.17
CA TRP A 147 -15.28 1.38 -7.26
C TRP A 147 -15.61 -0.07 -7.58
N ILE A 148 -15.83 -0.91 -6.57
CA ILE A 148 -16.24 -2.30 -6.78
C ILE A 148 -17.59 -2.35 -7.51
N GLU A 149 -18.53 -1.50 -7.14
CA GLU A 149 -19.85 -1.41 -7.75
C GLU A 149 -19.79 -0.86 -9.19
N LEU A 150 -19.03 0.22 -9.43
CA LEU A 150 -18.86 0.84 -10.75
C LEU A 150 -18.18 -0.11 -11.75
N LEU A 151 -17.07 -0.76 -11.35
CA LEU A 151 -16.37 -1.74 -12.18
C LEU A 151 -17.18 -3.04 -12.40
N SER A 152 -18.22 -3.25 -11.60
CA SER A 152 -19.17 -4.35 -11.79
C SER A 152 -20.32 -3.99 -12.73
N GLY A 153 -20.36 -2.76 -13.27
CA GLY A 153 -21.45 -2.28 -14.11
C GLY A 153 -22.69 -1.88 -13.33
N GLY A 154 -22.57 -1.66 -12.01
CA GLY A 154 -23.67 -1.29 -11.10
C GLY A 154 -24.30 0.07 -11.38
N PHE A 155 -23.70 0.89 -12.25
CA PHE A 155 -24.27 2.13 -12.76
C PHE A 155 -24.13 2.19 -14.28
N THR A 156 -25.12 1.66 -14.99
CA THR A 156 -25.33 1.90 -16.43
C THR A 156 -25.72 3.36 -16.74
N TYR A 157 -25.15 4.35 -16.04
CA TYR A 157 -25.43 5.79 -16.17
C TYR A 157 -24.18 6.63 -15.94
N PHE A 158 -23.18 6.46 -16.79
CA PHE A 158 -22.26 7.54 -17.17
C PHE A 158 -22.09 7.48 -18.69
N LEU A 159 -23.21 7.77 -19.38
CA LEU A 159 -23.27 8.27 -20.76
C LEU A 159 -23.61 9.75 -20.69
#